data_AF-A0A9P5N3C8-F1
#
_entry.id   AF-A0A9P5N3C8-F1
#
_cell.length_a   1.000
_cell.length_b   1.000
_cell.length_c   1.000
_cell.angle_alpha   90.00
_cell.angle_beta   90.00
_cell.angle_gamma   90.00
#
_symmetry.space_group_name_H-M   'P 1'
#
loop_
_entity.id
_entity.type
_entity.pdbx_description
1 polymer ?
#
loop_
_entity_poly.entity_id
_entity_poly.type
_entity_poly.pdbx_seq_one_letter_code
_entity_poly.pdbx_strand_id
1 'polypeptide(L)'
;LVDEITTLCHHLEANHSGKYCNWAKSAKFLSKLPGDVKKCKEADREVQHTLDRDLQEKDPEQVVVPYSDKLFHQTAVKWVAATDQPIQALEHPIFKELVDVTARAKNGVKIPGQKATRGKIKRLFKDHLTRLRTELNVSNFFGSHLFFSHHFALAGSNCLR
;
A
#
# COMPACT_ATOMS: atom_id res chain seq x y z
N LEU A 1 12.36 -22.79 14.42
CA LEU A 1 13.83 -22.89 14.21
C LEU A 1 14.59 -21.65 14.67
N VAL A 2 14.24 -20.42 14.23
CA VAL A 2 14.95 -19.20 14.66
C VAL A 2 14.80 -18.95 16.16
N ASP A 3 13.61 -19.15 16.72
CA ASP A 3 13.32 -18.91 18.15
C ASP A 3 13.99 -19.92 19.12
N GLU A 4 14.27 -21.13 18.64
CA GLU A 4 14.99 -22.15 19.43
C GLU A 4 16.49 -21.83 19.52
N ILE A 5 17.08 -21.33 18.41
CA ILE A 5 18.50 -20.96 18.35
C ILE A 5 18.78 -19.73 19.23
N THR A 6 17.89 -18.74 19.23
CA THR A 6 18.04 -17.55 20.08
C THR A 6 17.98 -17.92 21.55
N THR A 7 17.08 -18.81 21.95
CA THR A 7 16.92 -19.28 23.32
C THR A 7 18.17 -20.02 23.82
N LEU A 8 18.79 -20.87 22.98
CA LEU A 8 20.03 -21.56 23.32
C LEU A 8 21.21 -20.60 23.48
N CYS A 9 21.34 -19.60 22.61
CA CYS A 9 22.40 -18.59 22.72
C CYS A 9 22.30 -17.77 24.01
N HIS A 10 21.08 -17.41 24.44
CA HIS A 10 20.86 -16.73 25.73
C HIS A 10 21.21 -17.62 26.94
N HIS A 11 20.86 -18.91 26.90
CA HIS A 11 21.22 -19.84 27.97
C HIS A 11 22.74 -20.05 28.07
N LEU A 12 23.42 -20.19 26.92
CA LEU A 12 24.87 -20.29 26.86
C LEU A 12 25.55 -19.02 27.38
N GLU A 13 25.01 -17.85 27.07
CA GLU A 13 25.52 -16.59 27.61
C GLU A 13 25.40 -16.51 29.14
N ALA A 14 24.24 -16.88 29.68
CA ALA A 14 23.98 -16.82 31.11
C ALA A 14 24.84 -17.79 31.93
N ASN A 15 24.97 -19.04 31.48
CA ASN A 15 25.56 -20.11 32.30
C ASN A 15 26.98 -20.50 31.88
N HIS A 16 27.36 -20.28 30.62
CA HIS A 16 28.56 -20.88 30.01
C HIS A 16 29.38 -19.93 29.13
N SER A 17 29.17 -18.61 29.23
CA SER A 17 29.78 -17.60 28.36
C SER A 17 31.30 -17.74 28.27
N GLY A 18 32.00 -17.86 29.40
CA GLY A 18 33.46 -17.97 29.41
C GLY A 18 34.00 -19.19 28.65
N LYS A 19 33.39 -20.36 28.83
CA LYS A 19 33.79 -21.60 28.13
C LYS A 19 33.49 -21.51 26.63
N TYR A 20 32.32 -20.97 26.29
CA TYR A 20 31.90 -20.79 24.90
C TYR A 20 32.80 -19.80 24.15
N CYS A 21 33.12 -18.64 24.74
CA CYS A 21 33.98 -17.65 24.10
C CYS A 21 35.41 -18.17 23.89
N ASN A 22 35.94 -18.96 24.82
CA ASN A 22 37.25 -19.60 24.66
C ASN A 22 37.23 -20.60 23.51
N TRP A 23 36.21 -21.46 23.45
CA TRP A 23 36.03 -22.38 22.33
C TRP A 23 35.89 -21.64 20.99
N ALA A 24 35.07 -20.59 20.93
CA ALA A 24 34.85 -19.81 19.71
C ALA A 24 36.17 -19.19 19.21
N LYS A 25 37.01 -18.66 20.11
CA LYS A 25 38.34 -18.13 19.77
C LYS A 25 39.27 -19.22 19.24
N SER A 26 39.36 -20.37 19.92
CA SER A 26 40.21 -21.49 19.48
C SER A 26 39.75 -22.08 18.15
N ALA A 27 38.43 -22.11 17.90
CA ALA A 27 37.83 -22.58 16.66
C ALA A 27 37.82 -21.53 15.53
N LYS A 28 38.33 -20.31 15.78
CA LYS A 28 38.26 -19.16 14.85
C LYS A 28 36.82 -18.81 14.42
N PHE A 29 35.85 -19.05 15.29
CA PHE A 29 34.45 -18.77 15.06
C PHE A 29 34.05 -17.44 15.69
N LEU A 30 33.20 -16.67 15.00
CA LEU A 30 32.65 -15.42 15.52
C LEU A 30 31.60 -15.72 16.60
N SER A 31 31.78 -15.16 17.79
CA SER A 31 30.81 -15.33 18.87
C SER A 31 29.45 -14.78 18.45
N LYS A 32 28.42 -15.64 18.58
CA LYS A 32 27.02 -15.29 18.35
C LYS A 32 26.25 -15.06 19.65
N LEU A 33 26.96 -14.94 20.77
CA LEU A 33 26.30 -14.59 22.03
C LEU A 33 25.68 -13.19 21.91
N PRO A 34 24.45 -12.99 22.40
CA PRO A 34 23.72 -11.73 22.26
C PRO A 34 24.52 -10.51 22.71
N GLY A 35 25.24 -10.59 23.85
CA GLY A 35 26.08 -9.51 24.35
C GLY A 35 27.29 -9.20 23.47
N ASP A 36 27.95 -10.21 22.90
CA ASP A 36 29.09 -10.01 21.99
C ASP A 36 28.63 -9.41 20.65
N VAL A 37 27.51 -9.89 20.12
CA VAL A 37 26.88 -9.32 18.90
C VAL A 37 26.46 -7.88 19.13
N LYS A 38 25.94 -7.55 20.31
CA LYS A 38 25.57 -6.18 20.69
C LYS A 38 26.79 -5.27 20.73
N LYS A 39 27.87 -5.69 21.40
CA LYS A 39 29.14 -4.94 21.45
C LYS A 39 29.73 -4.71 20.07
N CYS A 40 29.71 -5.74 19.21
CA CYS A 40 30.19 -5.60 17.83
C CYS A 40 29.38 -4.55 17.05
N LYS A 41 28.05 -4.61 17.15
CA LYS A 41 27.16 -3.61 16.51
C LYS A 41 27.36 -2.21 17.06
N GLU A 42 27.67 -2.05 18.35
CA GLU A 42 27.95 -0.75 18.96
C GLU A 42 29.28 -0.18 18.48
N ALA A 43 30.35 -0.99 18.42
CA ALA A 43 31.62 -0.60 17.83
C ALA A 43 31.48 -0.24 16.33
N ASP A 44 30.70 -1.02 15.58
CA ASP A 44 30.44 -0.73 14.17
C ASP A 44 29.63 0.58 13.99
N ARG A 45 28.70 0.90 14.90
CA ARG A 45 27.94 2.15 14.89
C ARG A 45 28.81 3.38 15.19
N GLU A 46 29.83 3.24 16.04
CA GLU A 46 30.78 4.32 16.31
C GLU A 46 31.68 4.62 15.10
N VAL A 47 31.91 3.61 14.23
CA VAL A 47 32.72 3.74 13.00
C VAL A 47 31.87 4.14 11.78
N GLN A 48 30.55 3.93 11.81
CA GLN A 48 29.68 4.34 10.71
C GLN A 48 29.60 5.86 10.61
N HIS A 49 30.34 6.42 9.65
CA HIS A 49 30.08 7.75 9.13
C HIS A 49 28.68 7.76 8.49
N THR A 50 27.80 8.63 8.97
CA THR A 50 26.53 8.93 8.30
C THR A 50 26.86 9.43 6.89
N LEU A 51 26.25 8.83 5.87
CA LEU A 51 26.41 9.21 4.45
C LEU A 51 26.12 10.70 4.18
N ASP A 52 25.50 11.40 5.14
CA ASP A 52 25.19 12.83 5.11
C ASP A 52 26.39 13.72 4.74
N ARG A 53 27.61 13.35 5.15
CA ARG A 53 28.81 14.16 4.87
C ARG A 53 29.14 14.25 3.37
N ASP A 54 28.77 13.23 2.60
CA ASP A 54 29.07 13.13 1.16
C ASP A 54 27.83 13.37 0.28
N LEU A 55 26.66 13.60 0.89
CA LEU A 55 25.42 13.90 0.18
C LEU A 55 25.23 15.41 0.10
N GLN A 56 25.39 15.97 -1.10
CA GLN A 56 24.93 17.33 -1.37
C GLN A 56 23.42 17.32 -1.58
N GLU A 57 22.69 18.15 -0.81
CA GLU A 57 21.28 18.41 -1.02
C GLU A 57 21.10 19.05 -2.40
N LYS A 58 20.49 18.31 -3.33
CA LYS A 58 20.27 18.78 -4.69
C LYS A 58 19.08 19.72 -4.68
N ASP A 59 19.28 20.93 -5.19
CA ASP A 59 18.20 21.91 -5.37
C ASP A 59 17.04 21.27 -6.14
N PRO A 60 15.82 21.17 -5.54
CA PRO A 60 14.69 20.52 -6.17
C PRO A 60 14.27 21.19 -7.49
N GLU A 61 14.67 22.44 -7.74
CA GLU A 61 14.38 23.14 -9.00
C GLU A 61 15.26 22.70 -10.18
N GLN A 62 16.43 22.11 -9.95
CA GLN A 62 17.40 21.81 -11.01
C GLN A 62 17.18 20.48 -11.76
N VAL A 63 16.17 19.68 -11.43
CA VAL A 63 15.93 18.37 -12.07
C VAL A 63 14.64 18.34 -12.90
N VAL A 64 14.24 19.47 -13.49
CA VAL A 64 13.22 19.45 -14.54
C VAL A 64 13.94 19.29 -15.87
N VAL A 65 14.11 18.05 -16.33
CA VAL A 65 14.47 17.81 -17.73
C VAL A 65 13.38 18.49 -18.57
N PRO A 66 13.71 19.51 -19.39
CA PRO A 66 12.71 20.22 -20.15
C PRO A 66 11.94 19.26 -21.05
N TYR A 67 10.63 19.49 -21.18
CA TYR A 67 9.82 18.70 -22.10
C TYR A 67 10.40 18.78 -23.52
N SER A 68 10.48 17.63 -24.18
CA SER A 68 10.81 17.51 -25.60
C SER A 68 9.95 16.41 -26.20
N ASP A 69 9.34 16.68 -27.36
CA ASP A 69 8.51 15.69 -28.07
C ASP A 69 9.26 14.39 -28.34
N LYS A 70 10.57 14.48 -28.64
CA LYS A 70 11.42 13.32 -28.87
C LYS A 70 11.58 12.48 -27.61
N LEU A 71 11.80 13.13 -26.46
CA LEU A 71 11.94 12.45 -25.17
C LEU A 71 10.63 11.81 -24.73
N PHE A 72 9.51 12.52 -24.92
CA PHE A 72 8.18 12.01 -24.64
C PHE A 72 7.89 10.77 -25.50
N HIS A 73 8.11 10.85 -26.81
CA HIS A 73 7.89 9.74 -27.73
C HIS A 73 8.73 8.51 -27.36
N GLN A 74 10.02 8.70 -27.08
CA GLN A 74 10.88 7.59 -26.65
C GLN A 74 10.42 6.97 -25.33
N THR A 75 10.00 7.79 -24.37
CA THR A 75 9.51 7.31 -23.07
C THR A 75 8.19 6.57 -23.21
N ALA A 76 7.28 7.06 -24.05
CA ALA A 76 6.00 6.42 -24.34
C ALA A 76 6.19 5.04 -25.00
N VAL A 77 7.07 4.93 -26.01
CA VAL A 77 7.39 3.65 -26.66
C VAL A 77 7.97 2.65 -25.65
N LYS A 78 8.92 3.08 -24.81
CA LYS A 78 9.48 2.24 -23.74
C LYS A 78 8.41 1.77 -22.76
N TRP A 79 7.50 2.66 -22.36
CA TRP A 79 6.42 2.32 -21.44
C TRP A 79 5.48 1.27 -22.03
N VAL A 80 5.03 1.46 -23.28
CA VAL A 80 4.15 0.51 -23.99
C VAL A 80 4.81 -0.87 -24.10
N ALA A 81 6.09 -0.92 -24.50
CA ALA A 81 6.82 -2.17 -24.63
C ALA A 81 7.07 -2.87 -23.28
N ALA A 82 7.37 -2.12 -22.21
CA ALA A 82 7.66 -2.69 -20.90
C ALA A 82 6.43 -3.23 -20.16
N THR A 83 5.24 -2.77 -20.53
CA THR A 83 3.97 -3.10 -19.85
C THR A 83 3.00 -3.88 -20.73
N ASP A 84 3.49 -4.34 -21.89
CA ASP A 84 2.73 -5.08 -22.91
C ASP A 84 1.38 -4.41 -23.26
N GLN A 85 1.37 -3.08 -23.34
CA GLN A 85 0.16 -2.34 -23.69
C GLN A 85 -0.07 -2.38 -25.21
N PRO A 86 -1.34 -2.35 -25.66
CA PRO A 86 -1.61 -2.17 -27.08
C PRO A 86 -1.14 -0.78 -27.53
N ILE A 87 -0.62 -0.68 -28.77
CA ILE A 87 -0.15 0.60 -29.35
C ILE A 87 -1.28 1.65 -29.35
N GLN A 88 -2.52 1.20 -29.53
CA GLN A 88 -3.73 2.03 -29.47
C GLN A 88 -3.94 2.73 -28.11
N ALA A 89 -3.28 2.30 -27.03
CA ALA A 89 -3.36 2.96 -25.73
C ALA A 89 -2.91 4.42 -25.78
N LEU A 90 -1.96 4.77 -26.66
CA LEU A 90 -1.48 6.15 -26.84
C LEU A 90 -2.51 7.04 -27.57
N GLU A 91 -3.41 6.45 -28.35
CA GLU A 91 -4.45 7.17 -29.09
C GLU A 91 -5.70 7.42 -28.24
N HIS A 92 -5.85 6.66 -27.15
CA HIS A 92 -7.03 6.69 -26.30
C HIS A 92 -7.26 8.09 -25.69
N PRO A 93 -8.47 8.66 -25.78
CA PRO A 93 -8.72 10.04 -25.35
C PRO A 93 -8.45 10.26 -23.85
N ILE A 94 -8.74 9.26 -23.00
CA ILE A 94 -8.44 9.34 -21.55
C ILE A 94 -6.93 9.39 -21.29
N PHE A 95 -6.10 8.76 -22.13
CA PHE A 95 -4.65 8.86 -21.98
C PHE A 95 -4.17 10.29 -22.28
N LYS A 96 -4.69 10.93 -23.33
CA LYS A 96 -4.41 12.34 -23.64
C LYS A 96 -4.85 13.27 -22.50
N GLU A 97 -6.07 13.08 -21.99
CA GLU A 97 -6.58 13.83 -20.84
C GLU A 97 -5.68 13.67 -19.61
N LEU A 98 -5.22 12.44 -19.33
CA LEU A 98 -4.28 12.18 -18.24
C LEU A 98 -3.00 12.99 -18.44
N VAL A 99 -2.39 12.94 -19.63
CA VAL A 99 -1.17 13.72 -19.95
C VAL A 99 -1.41 15.22 -19.74
N ASP A 100 -2.51 15.77 -20.25
CA ASP A 100 -2.85 17.19 -20.12
C ASP A 100 -3.08 17.62 -18.66
N VAL A 101 -3.69 16.77 -17.84
CA VAL A 101 -3.84 17.00 -16.40
C VAL A 101 -2.46 16.97 -15.71
N THR A 102 -1.62 16.00 -16.06
CA THR A 102 -0.28 15.87 -15.46
C THR A 102 0.68 16.99 -15.85
N ALA A 103 0.63 17.47 -17.10
CA ALA A 103 1.47 18.57 -17.59
C ALA A 103 1.20 19.90 -16.86
N ARG A 104 -0.01 20.07 -16.31
CA ARG A 104 -0.40 21.26 -15.52
C ARG A 104 0.02 21.17 -14.05
N ALA A 105 0.52 20.03 -13.58
CA ALA A 105 0.89 19.85 -12.19
C ALA A 105 2.20 20.57 -11.85
N LYS A 106 2.14 21.57 -10.97
CA LYS A 106 3.32 22.36 -10.56
C LYS A 106 4.32 21.57 -9.70
N ASN A 107 3.83 20.66 -8.88
CA ASN A 107 4.62 19.96 -7.85
C ASN A 107 4.81 18.47 -8.19
N GLY A 108 4.84 18.15 -9.48
CA GLY A 108 4.79 16.77 -9.97
C GLY A 108 3.47 16.08 -9.66
N VAL A 109 3.39 14.78 -10.01
CA VAL A 109 2.15 14.00 -9.94
C VAL A 109 2.33 12.84 -8.97
N LYS A 110 1.43 12.73 -7.99
CA LYS A 110 1.37 11.58 -7.07
C LYS A 110 0.56 10.46 -7.70
N ILE A 111 1.22 9.45 -8.25
CA ILE A 111 0.55 8.28 -8.82
C ILE A 111 0.03 7.40 -7.68
N PRO A 112 -1.28 7.10 -7.61
CA PRO A 112 -1.83 6.24 -6.56
C PRO A 112 -1.32 4.80 -6.69
N GLY A 113 -1.00 4.19 -5.54
CA GLY A 113 -0.58 2.79 -5.50
C GLY A 113 -1.73 1.82 -5.86
N GLN A 114 -1.38 0.58 -6.22
CA GLN A 114 -2.32 -0.42 -6.73
C GLN A 114 -3.55 -0.63 -5.83
N LYS A 115 -3.36 -0.72 -4.51
CA LYS A 115 -4.46 -0.90 -3.53
C LYS A 115 -5.43 0.28 -3.53
N ALA A 116 -4.90 1.51 -3.59
CA ALA A 116 -5.70 2.72 -3.63
C ALA A 116 -6.48 2.81 -4.96
N THR A 117 -5.82 2.54 -6.09
CA THR A 117 -6.45 2.51 -7.42
C THR A 117 -7.56 1.48 -7.49
N ARG A 118 -7.32 0.23 -7.04
CA ARG A 118 -8.35 -0.81 -6.96
C ARG A 118 -9.51 -0.40 -6.07
N GLY A 119 -9.23 0.20 -4.92
CA GLY A 119 -10.25 0.72 -4.02
C GLY A 119 -11.12 1.80 -4.67
N LYS A 120 -10.51 2.73 -5.41
CA LYS A 120 -11.23 3.80 -6.12
C LYS A 120 -12.12 3.25 -7.24
N ILE A 121 -11.62 2.29 -8.03
CA ILE A 121 -12.41 1.62 -9.08
C ILE A 121 -13.66 0.97 -8.47
N LYS A 122 -13.49 0.17 -7.41
CA LYS A 122 -14.63 -0.49 -6.73
C LYS A 122 -15.67 0.53 -6.24
N ARG A 123 -15.23 1.67 -5.71
CA ARG A 123 -16.12 2.75 -5.28
C ARG A 123 -16.89 3.35 -6.45
N LEU A 124 -16.21 3.70 -7.55
CA LEU A 124 -16.86 4.25 -8.74
C LEU A 124 -17.95 3.31 -9.28
N PHE A 125 -17.68 2.01 -9.33
CA PHE A 125 -18.70 1.01 -9.71
C PHE A 125 -19.88 0.99 -8.73
N LYS A 126 -19.61 0.97 -7.43
CA LYS A 126 -20.65 0.99 -6.41
C LYS A 126 -21.52 2.25 -6.51
N ASP A 127 -20.91 3.41 -6.69
CA ASP A 127 -21.60 4.69 -6.80
C ASP A 127 -22.50 4.70 -8.04
N HIS A 128 -21.99 4.21 -9.18
CA HIS A 128 -22.77 4.07 -10.41
C HIS A 128 -23.98 3.15 -10.23
N LEU A 129 -23.80 1.96 -9.64
CA LEU A 129 -24.90 1.04 -9.37
C LEU A 129 -25.92 1.60 -8.37
N THR A 130 -25.45 2.37 -7.39
CA THR A 130 -26.33 3.03 -6.42
C THR A 130 -27.18 4.10 -7.12
N ARG A 131 -26.57 4.91 -8.00
CA ARG A 131 -27.28 5.92 -8.79
C ARG A 131 -28.33 5.28 -9.70
N LEU A 132 -27.96 4.22 -10.41
CA LEU A 132 -28.90 3.45 -11.24
C LEU A 132 -30.06 2.90 -10.40
N ARG A 133 -29.77 2.30 -9.23
CA ARG A 133 -30.81 1.82 -8.32
C ARG A 133 -31.75 2.94 -7.90
N THR A 134 -31.22 4.12 -7.55
CA THR A 134 -32.08 5.26 -7.16
C THR A 134 -32.95 5.71 -8.31
N GLU A 135 -32.42 5.84 -9.53
CA GLU A 135 -33.17 6.28 -10.72
C GLU A 135 -34.29 5.28 -11.06
N LEU A 136 -34.02 3.97 -10.99
CA LEU A 136 -34.99 2.93 -11.33
C LEU A 136 -36.04 2.67 -10.24
N ASN A 137 -35.77 3.05 -8.98
CA ASN A 137 -36.68 2.84 -7.85
C ASN A 137 -37.72 3.97 -7.67
N VAL A 138 -37.63 5.06 -8.44
CA VAL A 138 -38.64 6.14 -8.47
C VAL A 138 -39.95 5.66 -9.13
N SER A 139 -39.92 4.56 -9.88
CA SER A 139 -41.07 4.00 -10.61
C SER A 139 -42.16 3.35 -9.73
N ASN A 140 -41.94 3.17 -8.42
CA ASN A 140 -42.89 2.48 -7.53
C ASN A 140 -43.87 3.40 -6.77
N PHE A 141 -43.94 4.68 -7.11
CA PHE A 141 -44.86 5.65 -6.46
C PHE A 141 -46.26 5.75 -7.11
N PHE A 142 -46.70 4.73 -7.87
CA PHE A 142 -48.06 4.67 -8.44
C PHE A 142 -48.83 3.37 -8.15
N GLY A 143 -48.49 2.66 -7.06
CA GLY A 143 -49.14 1.38 -6.76
C GLY A 143 -49.07 0.93 -5.31
N SER A 144 -49.49 1.77 -4.36
CA SER A 144 -49.85 1.30 -3.02
C SER A 144 -50.78 2.28 -2.30
N HIS A 145 -51.88 2.63 -2.96
CA HIS A 145 -53.06 3.05 -2.23
C HIS A 145 -54.17 2.04 -2.52
N LEU A 146 -54.70 1.49 -1.44
CA LEU A 146 -55.86 0.59 -1.33
C LEU A 146 -55.57 -0.91 -1.32
N PHE A 147 -56.11 -1.53 -0.27
CA PHE A 147 -56.33 -2.95 0.00
C PHE A 147 -55.17 -3.78 0.55
N PHE A 148 -54.99 -3.71 1.87
CA PHE A 148 -55.09 -4.90 2.74
C PHE A 148 -55.33 -4.44 4.18
N SER A 149 -56.58 -4.03 4.47
CA SER A 149 -57.13 -4.07 5.82
C SER A 149 -58.29 -5.03 5.80
N HIS A 150 -57.98 -6.31 5.98
CA HIS A 150 -58.96 -7.31 6.37
C HIS A 150 -58.38 -8.15 7.50
N HIS A 151 -58.81 -7.80 8.71
CA HIS A 151 -59.43 -8.73 9.64
C HIS A 151 -58.58 -9.94 10.09
N PHE A 152 -57.87 -9.82 11.22
CA PHE A 152 -57.75 -10.90 12.20
C PHE A 152 -57.31 -10.31 13.56
N ALA A 153 -58.28 -9.93 14.38
CA ALA A 153 -58.09 -9.76 15.82
C ALA A 153 -59.03 -10.75 16.53
N LEU A 154 -58.53 -11.99 16.70
CA LEU A 154 -59.05 -12.94 17.68
C LEU A 154 -58.22 -12.81 18.95
N ALA A 155 -58.79 -12.14 19.96
CA ALA A 155 -58.52 -12.31 21.38
C ALA A 155 -59.66 -11.53 22.07
N GLY A 156 -60.69 -12.14 22.65
CA GLY A 156 -60.60 -13.16 23.68
C GLY A 156 -60.40 -12.45 25.03
N SER A 157 -61.48 -11.97 25.65
CA SER A 157 -61.68 -11.93 27.11
C SER A 157 -63.02 -11.28 27.46
N ASN A 158 -64.03 -12.12 27.70
CA ASN A 158 -65.17 -11.80 28.55
C ASN A 158 -64.71 -11.80 30.01
N CYS A 159 -64.92 -10.71 30.76
CA CYS A 159 -65.27 -10.78 32.19
C CYS A 159 -65.65 -9.41 32.77
N LEU A 160 -66.78 -9.36 33.50
CA LEU A 160 -67.29 -8.32 34.42
C LEU A 160 -67.84 -7.04 33.74
N ARG A 161 -69.09 -6.60 33.93
CA ARG A 161 -70.04 -6.76 35.04
C ARG A 161 -71.45 -6.44 34.54
#